data_AF-A0A948HME8-F1
#
_entry.id   AF-A0A948HME8-F1
#
_cell.length_a   1.000
_cell.length_b   1.000
_cell.length_c   1.000
_cell.angle_alpha   90.00
_cell.angle_beta   90.00
_cell.angle_gamma   90.00
#
_symmetry.space_group_name_H-M   'P 1'
#
loop_
_entity.id
_entity.type
_entity.pdbx_description
1 polymer ?
#
loop_
_entity_poly.entity_id
_entity_poly.type
_entity_poly.pdbx_seq_one_letter_code
_entity_poly.pdbx_strand_id
1 'polypeptide(L)'
;MVDVNEDGHPDLVVSAIAVPGFVPLQVRAWQNDGKGTFTDVTASVIPRTTVGRSWSMARGDLDGDGKPDLFIGGWQSQARLLLTGNRIDE
;
A
#
# COMPACT_ATOMS: atom_id res chain seq x y z
N MET A 1 6.73 -0.91 5.48
CA MET A 1 7.69 -1.33 4.44
C MET A 1 7.29 -2.71 4.00
N VAL A 2 7.27 -2.93 2.70
CA VAL A 2 6.84 -4.14 2.00
C VAL A 2 7.66 -4.21 0.71
N ASP A 3 7.82 -5.36 0.09
CA ASP A 3 8.50 -5.48 -1.21
C ASP A 3 7.40 -5.72 -2.25
N VAL A 4 7.02 -4.69 -3.02
CA VAL A 4 5.82 -4.75 -3.88
C VAL A 4 6.12 -5.30 -5.27
N ASN A 5 7.39 -5.38 -5.65
CA ASN A 5 7.84 -5.89 -6.95
C ASN A 5 8.76 -7.11 -6.87
N GLU A 6 9.04 -7.60 -5.65
CA GLU A 6 9.86 -8.78 -5.35
C GLU A 6 11.32 -8.64 -5.80
N ASP A 7 11.89 -7.43 -5.72
CA ASP A 7 13.29 -7.19 -6.06
C ASP A 7 14.25 -7.34 -4.87
N GLY A 8 13.72 -7.64 -3.68
CA GLY A 8 14.49 -7.79 -2.45
C GLY A 8 14.80 -6.46 -1.74
N HIS A 9 14.29 -5.33 -2.24
CA HIS A 9 14.41 -4.02 -1.60
C HIS A 9 13.10 -3.61 -0.92
N PRO A 10 13.16 -3.06 0.30
CA PRO A 10 11.95 -2.60 0.97
C PRO A 10 11.42 -1.32 0.32
N ASP A 11 10.17 -1.38 -0.10
CA ASP A 11 9.35 -0.29 -0.63
C ASP A 11 8.49 0.37 0.44
N LEU A 12 7.90 1.52 0.08
CA LEU A 12 7.00 2.28 0.95
C LEU A 12 5.57 2.21 0.45
N VAL A 13 4.66 1.91 1.37
CA VAL A 13 3.23 2.17 1.22
C VAL A 13 2.85 3.19 2.27
N VAL A 14 2.23 4.28 1.85
CA VAL A 14 1.99 5.46 2.68
C VAL A 14 0.51 5.80 2.67
N SER A 15 -0.10 5.76 3.86
CA SER A 15 -1.43 6.31 4.11
C SER A 15 -1.31 7.71 4.69
N ALA A 16 -2.10 8.65 4.19
CA ALA A 16 -2.16 10.01 4.70
C ALA A 16 -3.58 10.54 4.61
N ILE A 17 -3.81 11.66 5.29
CA ILE A 17 -5.01 12.47 5.17
C ILE A 17 -4.59 13.93 5.13
N ALA A 18 -5.35 14.78 4.46
CA ALA A 18 -5.10 16.20 4.49
C ALA A 18 -5.74 16.84 5.74
N VAL A 19 -4.99 17.74 6.38
CA VAL A 19 -5.42 18.54 7.53
C VAL A 19 -5.35 20.03 7.17
N PRO A 20 -6.32 20.86 7.63
CA PRO A 20 -7.46 20.51 8.49
C PRO A 20 -8.57 19.72 7.76
N GLY A 21 -9.50 19.14 8.51
CA GLY A 21 -10.71 18.50 7.97
C GLY A 21 -10.62 17.00 7.71
N PHE A 22 -9.46 16.38 7.93
CA PHE A 22 -9.24 14.94 7.78
C PHE A 22 -9.73 14.43 6.40
N VAL A 23 -9.39 15.16 5.34
CA VAL A 23 -9.83 14.83 3.98
C VAL A 23 -9.14 13.53 3.55
N PRO A 24 -9.89 12.52 3.08
CA PRO A 24 -9.30 11.24 2.66
C PRO A 24 -8.36 11.45 1.48
N LEU A 25 -7.21 10.79 1.52
CA LEU A 25 -6.26 10.75 0.41
C LEU A 25 -6.15 9.31 -0.09
N GLN A 26 -5.64 9.17 -1.30
CA GLN A 26 -5.27 7.86 -1.83
C GLN A 26 -4.04 7.35 -1.07
N VAL A 27 -4.03 6.06 -0.76
CA VAL A 27 -2.79 5.37 -0.37
C VAL A 27 -1.79 5.44 -1.54
N ARG A 28 -0.53 5.73 -1.23
CA ARG A 28 0.56 5.84 -2.22
C ARG A 28 1.53 4.67 -2.08
N ALA A 29 2.13 4.25 -3.18
CA ALA A 29 3.21 3.25 -3.20
C ALA A 29 4.45 3.83 -3.88
N TRP A 30 5.61 3.60 -3.28
CA TRP A 30 6.91 4.07 -3.76
C TRP A 30 7.92 2.93 -3.78
N GLN A 31 8.44 2.64 -4.97
CA GLN A 31 9.42 1.57 -5.18
C GLN A 31 10.84 2.09 -4.93
N ASN A 32 11.63 1.34 -4.17
CA ASN A 32 13.02 1.63 -3.83
C ASN A 32 13.98 0.94 -4.79
N ASP A 33 14.97 1.66 -5.32
CA ASP A 33 16.02 1.09 -6.17
C ASP A 33 17.17 0.38 -5.41
N GLY A 34 16.98 0.15 -4.11
CA GLY A 34 18.00 -0.40 -3.20
C GLY A 34 19.08 0.60 -2.78
N LYS A 35 19.09 1.81 -3.35
CA LYS A 35 20.02 2.90 -3.02
C LYS A 35 19.33 4.05 -2.28
N GLY A 36 18.04 3.89 -1.97
CA GLY A 36 17.22 4.90 -1.32
C GLY A 36 16.60 5.91 -2.28
N THR A 37 16.63 5.66 -3.59
CA THR A 37 15.84 6.42 -4.56
C THR A 37 14.46 5.79 -4.67
N PHE A 38 13.42 6.61 -4.54
CA PHE A 38 12.04 6.15 -4.55
C PHE A 38 11.28 6.65 -5.77
N THR A 39 10.65 5.75 -6.52
CA THR A 39 9.80 6.06 -7.68
C THR A 39 8.33 5.86 -7.32
N ASP A 40 7.46 6.83 -7.63
CA ASP A 40 6.00 6.68 -7.44
C ASP A 40 5.46 5.62 -8.40
N VAL A 41 5.00 4.50 -7.84
CA VAL A 41 4.39 3.38 -8.57
C VAL A 41 2.93 3.19 -8.17
N THR A 42 2.32 4.19 -7.54
CA THR A 42 0.96 4.12 -6.97
C THR A 42 -0.06 3.62 -7.98
N ALA A 43 0.00 4.10 -9.23
CA ALA A 43 -0.98 3.73 -10.26
C ALA A 43 -0.94 2.24 -10.64
N SER A 44 0.21 1.58 -10.47
CA SER A 44 0.42 0.17 -10.82
C SER A 44 0.14 -0.77 -9.65
N VAL A 45 0.27 -0.30 -8.42
CA VAL A 45 0.19 -1.13 -7.19
C VAL A 45 -1.11 -0.90 -6.43
N ILE A 46 -1.64 0.32 -6.44
CA ILE A 46 -2.81 0.71 -5.65
C ILE A 46 -3.96 1.06 -6.58
N PRO A 47 -5.09 0.33 -6.54
CA PRO A 47 -6.28 0.68 -7.31
C PRO A 47 -6.71 2.13 -7.05
N ARG A 48 -7.16 2.84 -8.09
CA ARG A 48 -7.61 4.24 -7.94
C ARG A 48 -8.78 4.42 -6.98
N THR A 49 -9.54 3.36 -6.72
CA THR A 49 -10.69 3.34 -5.79
C THR A 49 -10.28 3.32 -4.32
N THR A 50 -8.99 3.27 -4.01
CA THR A 50 -8.43 3.16 -2.65
C THR A 50 -8.25 4.53 -1.99
N VAL A 51 -9.29 5.36 -2.01
CA VAL A 51 -9.34 6.66 -1.31
C VAL A 51 -10.08 6.49 0.02
N GLY A 52 -9.43 6.83 1.13
CA GLY A 52 -10.00 6.65 2.46
C GLY A 52 -9.26 7.42 3.55
N ARG A 53 -9.86 7.47 4.74
CA ARG A 53 -9.20 7.99 5.94
C ARG A 53 -8.47 6.82 6.61
N SER A 54 -7.20 6.67 6.30
CA SER A 54 -6.39 5.54 6.78
C SER A 54 -5.26 6.04 7.68
N TRP A 55 -5.24 5.55 8.91
CA TRP A 55 -4.23 5.91 9.92
C TRP A 55 -3.30 4.76 10.31
N SER A 56 -3.70 3.53 10.05
CA SER A 56 -2.96 2.36 10.46
C SER A 56 -2.90 1.33 9.35
N MET A 57 -1.78 0.61 9.34
CA MET A 57 -1.54 -0.53 8.47
C MET A 57 -0.93 -1.64 9.30
N ALA A 58 -1.35 -2.88 9.04
CA ALA A 58 -0.75 -4.08 9.58
C ALA A 58 -0.18 -4.92 8.43
N ARG A 59 0.89 -5.67 8.71
CA ARG A 59 1.58 -6.52 7.73
C ARG A 59 1.54 -7.97 8.19
N GLY A 60 1.29 -8.90 7.27
CA GLY A 60 1.32 -10.34 7.51
C GLY A 60 1.05 -11.12 6.22
N ASP A 61 1.44 -12.39 6.18
CA ASP A 61 1.03 -13.31 5.13
C ASP A 61 -0.43 -13.69 5.37
N LEU A 62 -1.34 -13.12 4.58
CA LEU A 62 -2.79 -13.19 4.82
C LEU A 62 -3.50 -14.10 3.80
N ASP A 63 -2.87 -14.41 2.67
CA ASP A 63 -3.38 -15.37 1.69
C ASP A 63 -2.61 -16.71 1.68
N GLY A 64 -1.51 -16.82 2.41
CA GLY A 64 -0.73 -18.05 2.58
C GLY A 64 0.30 -18.29 1.49
N ASP A 65 0.65 -17.28 0.68
CA ASP A 65 1.63 -17.39 -0.40
C ASP A 65 3.09 -17.24 0.09
N GLY A 66 3.29 -16.98 1.38
CA GLY A 66 4.60 -16.78 1.98
C GLY A 66 5.16 -15.36 1.80
N LYS A 67 4.40 -14.45 1.18
CA LYS A 67 4.72 -13.04 1.02
C LYS A 67 3.87 -12.19 1.97
N PRO A 68 4.41 -11.06 2.44
CA PRO A 68 3.72 -10.27 3.43
C PRO A 68 2.81 -9.20 2.83
N ASP A 69 1.51 -9.41 2.98
CA ASP A 69 0.43 -8.51 2.57
C ASP A 69 0.24 -7.32 3.51
N LEU A 70 -0.59 -6.35 3.09
CA LEU A 70 -0.96 -5.19 3.88
C LEU A 70 -2.47 -5.10 4.13
N PHE A 71 -2.85 -5.08 5.40
CA PHE A 71 -4.19 -4.71 5.84
C PHE A 71 -4.22 -3.23 6.22
N ILE A 72 -5.08 -2.45 5.56
CA ILE A 72 -5.17 -1.00 5.70
C ILE A 72 -6.50 -0.66 6.39
N GLY A 73 -6.40 -0.08 7.58
CA GLY A 73 -7.56 0.38 8.34
C GLY A 73 -8.25 1.57 7.67
N GLY A 74 -9.58 1.60 7.71
CA GLY A 74 -10.40 2.71 7.25
C GLY A 74 -11.24 3.30 8.37
N TRP A 75 -11.16 4.61 8.61
CA TRP A 75 -12.04 5.30 9.55
C TRP A 75 -13.31 5.78 8.87
N GLN A 76 -14.46 5.27 9.35
CA GLN A 76 -15.77 5.49 8.73
C GLN A 76 -15.83 5.07 7.26
N SER A 77 -14.91 4.22 6.83
CA SER A 77 -14.87 3.61 5.50
C SER A 77 -14.56 2.12 5.65
N GLN A 78 -14.78 1.36 4.58
CA GLN A 78 -14.34 -0.03 4.54
C GLN A 78 -12.80 -0.11 4.68
N ALA A 79 -12.30 -1.13 5.36
CA ALA A 79 -10.88 -1.51 5.34
C ALA A 79 -10.50 -2.05 3.95
N ARG A 80 -9.20 -2.19 3.69
CA ARG A 80 -8.67 -2.73 2.43
C ARG A 80 -7.58 -3.75 2.72
N LEU A 81 -7.48 -4.75 1.86
CA LEU A 81 -6.40 -5.72 1.84
C LEU A 81 -5.67 -5.54 0.51
N LEU A 82 -4.36 -5.28 0.57
CA LEU A 82 -3.47 -5.32 -0.57
C LEU A 82 -2.71 -6.63 -0.50
N LEU A 83 -3.03 -7.55 -1.41
CA LEU A 83 -2.26 -8.77 -1.61
C LEU A 83 -1.00 -8.43 -2.39
N THR A 84 0.13 -8.91 -1.90
CA THR A 84 1.43 -8.73 -2.54
C THR A 84 1.77 -9.93 -3.39
N GLY A 85 2.57 -9.75 -4.44
CA GLY A 85 3.04 -10.85 -5.30
C GLY A 85 2.00 -11.55 -6.18
N ASN A 86 0.72 -11.26 -6.00
CA ASN A 86 -0.32 -11.58 -6.97
C ASN A 86 -0.39 -10.47 -8.03
N ARG A 87 0.10 -10.76 -9.24
CA ARG A 87 -0.20 -9.90 -10.39
C ARG A 87 -1.71 -9.90 -10.57
N ILE A 88 -2.30 -8.70 -10.56
CA ILE A 88 -3.62 -8.47 -11.12
C ILE A 88 -3.49 -8.63 -12.64
N ASP A 89 -3.58 -9.87 -13.08
CA ASP A 89 -3.84 -10.18 -14.48
C ASP A 89 -5.28 -9.69 -14.76
N GLU A 90 -5.43 -8.82 -15.77
CA GLU A 90 -6.75 -8.32 -16.23
C GLU A 90 -7.68 -9.44 -16.72
#